data_AF-A0A2U3THH0-F1
#
_entry.id   AF-A0A2U3THH0-F1
#
_cell.length_a   1.000
_cell.length_b   1.000
_cell.length_c   1.000
_cell.angle_alpha   90.00
_cell.angle_beta   90.00
_cell.angle_gamma   90.00
#
_symmetry.space_group_name_H-M   'P 1'
#
loop_
_entity.id
_entity.type
_entity.pdbx_description
1 polymer ?
#
loop_
_entity_poly.entity_id
_entity_poly.type
_entity_poly.pdbx_seq_one_letter_code
_entity_poly.pdbx_strand_id
1 'polypeptide(L)'
;MTPTSSVRRQRGSVTLMFLFSMTSIMLSLLAAIDIMRYNLVQSRLQSALDAAVLAAGRNLGNLGDSPSQSSQQAWRQDAIGYLSANMPNGYLGSNYDIDKVEITVSGDARTGQQIGMRATAELPLLVAGFLTTKTLPLAAGNTAMRRSRSDLELVMVLDNTGSMDWGDNNDWPSKPSRLDALKSAANTLVDTLFSENIPNSSFSIGLVPFATTVNPRDMNGNKMTRLLKNGSTSPLTSSSWDGCLVDPREAGGYLPTPPKAQNPASRPFAAYARMTRNPYNSSLYTLSTNGCIQTPTTFLTSNKTTIKKGISAMTPDGGTVIPAGTMWGWRMLSPDWRGPMAGAAPPCLRTEAAF
;
A
#
# COMPACT_ATOMS: atom_id res chain seq x y z
N MET A 1 80.38 53.31 -50.50
CA MET A 1 79.31 52.29 -50.44
C MET A 1 79.61 51.36 -49.28
N THR A 2 78.93 51.54 -48.16
CA THR A 2 79.00 50.66 -46.97
C THR A 2 77.69 49.86 -46.90
N PRO A 3 77.71 48.52 -46.81
CA PRO A 3 76.50 47.72 -46.78
C PRO A 3 75.91 47.73 -45.35
N THR A 4 74.63 48.07 -45.23
CA THR A 4 73.87 47.96 -43.99
C THR A 4 73.32 46.54 -43.87
N SER A 5 73.85 45.75 -42.95
CA SER A 5 73.25 44.46 -42.57
C SER A 5 72.10 44.69 -41.60
N SER A 6 70.86 44.44 -42.03
CA SER A 6 69.69 44.48 -41.15
C SER A 6 69.66 43.23 -40.25
N VAL A 7 69.83 43.39 -38.94
CA VAL A 7 69.58 42.31 -37.96
C VAL A 7 68.10 42.33 -37.60
N ARG A 8 67.34 41.38 -38.13
CA ARG A 8 65.89 41.23 -37.93
C ARG A 8 65.62 40.81 -36.47
N ARG A 9 65.08 41.73 -35.64
CA ARG A 9 64.76 41.48 -34.23
C ARG A 9 63.55 40.53 -34.09
N GLN A 10 63.75 39.34 -33.51
CA GLN A 10 62.70 38.34 -33.22
C GLN A 10 62.03 38.50 -31.84
N ARG A 11 62.20 39.64 -31.13
CA ARG A 11 61.79 39.79 -29.72
C ARG A 11 60.27 39.92 -29.47
N GLY A 12 59.41 39.85 -30.50
CA GLY A 12 57.95 39.98 -30.37
C GLY A 12 57.14 38.70 -30.62
N SER A 13 57.74 37.65 -31.20
CA SER A 13 57.01 36.43 -31.57
C SER A 13 56.56 35.62 -30.35
N VAL A 14 57.39 35.59 -29.30
CA VAL A 14 57.08 34.89 -28.03
C VAL A 14 55.88 35.53 -27.32
N THR A 15 55.80 36.86 -27.29
CA THR A 15 54.66 37.58 -26.70
C THR A 15 53.36 37.28 -27.43
N LEU A 16 53.39 37.21 -28.76
CA LEU A 16 52.21 36.85 -29.56
C LEU A 16 51.76 35.41 -29.28
N MET A 17 52.68 34.44 -29.27
CA MET A 17 52.33 33.05 -28.91
C MET A 17 51.79 32.92 -27.49
N PHE A 18 52.34 33.68 -26.54
CA PHE A 18 51.85 33.73 -25.16
C PHE A 18 50.44 34.29 -25.06
N LEU A 19 50.13 35.40 -25.76
CA LEU A 19 48.79 35.99 -25.74
C LEU A 19 47.75 35.03 -26.36
N PHE A 20 48.07 34.37 -27.47
CA PHE A 20 47.17 33.41 -28.09
C PHE A 20 46.95 32.15 -27.22
N SER A 21 48.00 31.61 -26.61
CA SER A 21 47.87 30.45 -25.73
C SER A 21 47.13 30.78 -24.43
N MET A 22 47.42 31.91 -23.79
CA MET A 22 46.75 32.34 -22.56
C MET A 22 45.24 32.58 -22.79
N THR A 23 44.88 33.26 -23.87
CA THR A 23 43.47 33.47 -24.22
C THR A 23 42.76 32.16 -24.54
N SER A 24 43.41 31.25 -25.27
CA SER A 24 42.85 29.92 -25.54
C SER A 24 42.60 29.12 -24.26
N ILE A 25 43.56 29.07 -23.34
CA ILE A 25 43.42 28.35 -22.06
C ILE A 25 42.31 28.97 -21.22
N MET A 26 42.23 30.30 -21.16
CA MET A 26 41.21 31.00 -20.40
C MET A 26 39.80 30.77 -20.96
N LEU A 27 39.63 30.79 -22.28
CA LEU A 27 38.36 30.45 -22.92
C LEU A 27 37.95 29.00 -22.65
N SER A 28 38.89 28.05 -22.73
CA SER A 28 38.62 26.65 -22.40
C SER A 28 38.21 26.47 -20.93
N LEU A 29 38.85 27.19 -20.01
CA LEU A 29 38.48 27.15 -18.59
C LEU A 29 37.09 27.73 -18.34
N LEU A 30 36.77 28.89 -18.93
CA LEU A 30 35.45 29.50 -18.80
C LEU A 30 34.35 28.60 -19.38
N ALA A 31 34.60 27.99 -20.55
CA ALA A 31 33.68 27.03 -21.15
C ALA A 31 33.49 25.79 -20.26
N ALA A 32 34.56 25.28 -19.64
CA ALA A 32 34.48 24.15 -18.71
C ALA A 32 33.64 24.50 -17.47
N ILE A 33 33.78 25.71 -16.93
CA ILE A 33 32.95 26.19 -15.81
C ILE A 33 31.49 26.32 -16.22
N ASP A 34 31.20 26.82 -17.42
CA ASP A 34 29.83 26.90 -17.93
C ASP A 34 29.18 25.53 -18.08
N ILE A 35 29.91 24.52 -18.56
CA ILE A 35 29.43 23.13 -18.62
C ILE A 35 29.15 22.57 -17.22
N MET A 36 30.02 22.83 -16.24
CA MET A 36 29.78 22.39 -14.86
C MET A 36 28.54 23.05 -14.25
N ARG A 37 28.41 24.38 -14.41
CA ARG A 37 27.22 25.13 -13.97
C ARG A 37 25.96 24.61 -14.64
N TYR A 38 26.00 24.37 -15.95
CA TYR A 38 24.87 23.81 -16.70
C TYR A 38 24.41 22.48 -16.10
N ASN A 39 25.32 21.53 -15.88
CA ASN A 39 24.98 20.23 -15.31
C ASN A 39 24.41 20.34 -13.89
N LEU A 40 24.97 21.23 -13.05
CA LEU A 40 24.47 21.46 -11.70
C LEU A 40 23.07 22.08 -11.69
N VAL A 41 22.83 23.09 -12.54
CA VAL A 41 21.50 23.73 -12.65
C VAL A 41 20.48 22.75 -13.22
N GLN A 42 20.84 21.99 -14.26
CA GLN A 42 19.97 20.99 -14.87
C GLN A 42 19.58 19.89 -13.87
N SER A 43 20.55 19.36 -13.13
CA SER A 43 20.30 18.35 -12.10
C SER A 43 19.44 18.89 -10.96
N ARG A 44 19.68 20.13 -10.53
CA ARG A 44 18.87 20.77 -9.48
C ARG A 44 17.43 21.02 -9.95
N LEU A 45 17.24 21.48 -11.18
CA LEU A 45 15.91 21.71 -11.77
C LEU A 45 15.13 20.40 -11.89
N GLN A 46 15.77 19.31 -12.32
CA GLN A 46 15.17 17.98 -12.36
C GLN A 46 14.75 17.52 -10.95
N SER A 47 15.66 17.59 -9.98
CA SER A 47 15.37 17.20 -8.58
C SER A 47 14.26 18.05 -7.97
N ALA A 48 14.21 19.35 -8.27
CA ALA A 48 13.17 20.25 -7.80
C ALA A 48 11.80 19.93 -8.40
N LEU A 49 11.74 19.57 -9.70
CA LEU A 49 10.52 19.09 -10.34
C LEU A 49 10.06 17.75 -9.78
N ASP A 50 10.96 16.81 -9.47
CA ASP A 50 10.60 15.53 -8.87
C ASP A 50 9.87 15.73 -7.54
N ALA A 51 10.42 16.59 -6.67
CA ALA A 51 9.79 16.95 -5.40
C ALA A 51 8.44 17.65 -5.62
N ALA A 52 8.38 18.60 -6.55
CA ALA A 52 7.17 19.36 -6.85
C ALA A 52 6.04 18.48 -7.40
N VAL A 53 6.34 17.59 -8.34
CA VAL A 53 5.36 16.69 -8.96
C VAL A 53 4.81 15.67 -7.95
N LEU A 54 5.65 15.15 -7.06
CA LEU A 54 5.19 14.25 -5.98
C LEU A 54 4.31 14.98 -4.96
N ALA A 55 4.69 16.20 -4.56
CA ALA A 55 3.89 17.00 -3.65
C ALA A 55 2.54 17.40 -4.29
N ALA A 56 2.57 17.83 -5.56
CA ALA A 56 1.37 18.13 -6.35
C ALA A 56 0.46 16.91 -6.44
N GLY A 57 1.01 15.71 -6.68
CA GLY A 57 0.25 14.47 -6.73
C GLY A 57 -0.39 14.09 -5.39
N ARG A 58 0.30 14.32 -4.26
CA ARG A 58 -0.27 14.11 -2.93
C ARG A 58 -1.42 15.08 -2.64
N ASN A 59 -1.21 16.37 -2.88
CA ASN A 59 -2.17 17.42 -2.56
C ASN A 59 -3.35 17.48 -3.53
N LEU A 60 -3.21 16.90 -4.73
CA LEU A 60 -4.32 16.71 -5.66
C LEU A 60 -5.46 15.88 -5.03
N GLY A 61 -5.14 14.96 -4.11
CA GLY A 61 -6.15 14.19 -3.38
C GLY A 61 -7.09 15.04 -2.51
N ASN A 62 -6.67 16.24 -2.11
CA ASN A 62 -7.47 17.13 -1.26
C ASN A 62 -8.49 17.96 -2.05
N LEU A 63 -8.41 17.97 -3.38
CA LEU A 63 -9.27 18.79 -4.25
C LEU A 63 -10.69 18.21 -4.42
N GLY A 64 -10.92 16.96 -4.02
CA GLY A 64 -12.21 16.27 -4.19
C GLY A 64 -12.59 16.05 -5.66
N ASP A 65 -13.81 15.55 -5.91
CA ASP A 65 -14.26 15.17 -7.25
C ASP A 65 -14.69 16.35 -8.14
N SER A 66 -14.95 17.53 -7.56
CA SER A 66 -15.36 18.74 -8.30
C SER A 66 -14.77 20.01 -7.67
N PRO A 67 -13.47 20.26 -7.85
CA PRO A 67 -12.81 21.43 -7.28
C PRO A 67 -13.23 22.73 -7.98
N SER A 68 -13.52 23.77 -7.19
CA SER A 68 -13.71 25.13 -7.69
C SER A 68 -12.43 25.65 -8.37
N GLN A 69 -12.58 26.66 -9.25
CA GLN A 69 -11.42 27.30 -9.91
C GLN A 69 -10.41 27.85 -8.90
N SER A 70 -10.88 28.42 -7.78
CA SER A 70 -10.01 28.93 -6.71
C SER A 70 -9.17 27.83 -6.06
N SER A 71 -9.76 26.67 -5.78
CA SER A 71 -9.04 25.53 -5.20
C SER A 71 -8.03 24.96 -6.19
N GLN A 72 -8.36 24.87 -7.48
CA GLN A 72 -7.40 24.46 -8.51
C GLN A 72 -6.22 25.42 -8.61
N GLN A 73 -6.47 26.72 -8.52
CA GLN A 73 -5.40 27.73 -8.55
C GLN A 73 -4.52 27.65 -7.30
N ALA A 74 -5.12 27.48 -6.12
CA ALA A 74 -4.38 27.29 -4.87
C ALA A 74 -3.49 26.03 -4.91
N TRP A 75 -4.00 24.92 -5.46
CA TRP A 75 -3.22 23.70 -5.66
C TRP A 75 -2.06 23.89 -6.65
N ARG A 76 -2.28 24.58 -7.77
CA ARG A 76 -1.19 24.91 -8.72
C ARG A 76 -0.13 25.77 -8.04
N GLN A 77 -0.55 26.76 -7.25
CA GLN A 77 0.37 27.62 -6.53
C GLN A 77 1.18 26.85 -5.47
N ASP A 78 0.56 25.89 -4.80
CA ASP A 78 1.23 25.00 -3.85
C ASP A 78 2.29 24.13 -4.54
N ALA A 79 1.95 23.50 -5.68
CA ALA A 79 2.90 22.74 -6.50
C ALA A 79 4.10 23.60 -6.96
N ILE A 80 3.84 24.83 -7.40
CA ILE A 80 4.87 25.82 -7.74
C ILE A 80 5.70 26.22 -6.51
N GLY A 81 5.09 26.27 -5.33
CA GLY A 81 5.76 26.50 -4.05
C GLY A 81 6.85 25.46 -3.78
N TYR A 82 6.56 24.17 -4.01
CA TYR A 82 7.57 23.11 -3.87
C TYR A 82 8.71 23.23 -4.87
N LEU A 83 8.42 23.64 -6.10
CA LEU A 83 9.43 23.85 -7.13
C LEU A 83 10.36 25.03 -6.77
N SER A 84 9.79 26.18 -6.40
CA SER A 84 10.56 27.37 -6.02
C SER A 84 11.32 27.22 -4.70
N ALA A 85 10.82 26.43 -3.75
CA ALA A 85 11.55 26.07 -2.54
C ALA A 85 12.81 25.24 -2.84
N ASN A 86 12.76 24.39 -3.87
CA ASN A 86 13.89 23.54 -4.27
C ASN A 86 14.79 24.19 -5.34
N MET A 87 14.27 25.12 -6.13
CA MET A 87 14.99 25.85 -7.17
C MET A 87 14.78 27.37 -6.97
N PRO A 88 15.54 28.00 -6.05
CA PRO A 88 15.43 29.43 -5.82
C PRO A 88 15.86 30.22 -7.07
N ASN A 89 15.23 31.37 -7.29
CA ASN A 89 15.57 32.23 -8.42
C ASN A 89 17.04 32.68 -8.33
N GLY A 90 17.75 32.67 -9.46
CA GLY A 90 19.16 33.03 -9.51
C GLY A 90 20.13 31.94 -9.05
N TYR A 91 19.69 30.68 -8.87
CA TYR A 91 20.61 29.57 -8.56
C TYR A 91 21.74 29.47 -9.61
N LEU A 92 22.98 29.67 -9.18
CA LEU A 92 24.16 29.80 -10.07
C LEU A 92 23.99 30.83 -11.20
N GLY A 93 23.17 31.86 -10.99
CA GLY A 93 22.87 32.90 -11.97
C GLY A 93 21.86 32.50 -13.05
N SER A 94 21.21 31.33 -12.95
CA SER A 94 20.15 30.95 -13.87
C SER A 94 18.91 31.81 -13.66
N ASN A 95 18.27 32.22 -14.74
CA ASN A 95 16.96 32.85 -14.71
C ASN A 95 15.89 31.81 -15.04
N TYR A 96 14.85 31.76 -14.24
CA TYR A 96 13.76 30.82 -14.39
C TYR A 96 12.44 31.57 -14.19
N ASP A 97 11.54 31.42 -15.16
CA ASP A 97 10.25 32.10 -15.16
C ASP A 97 9.19 31.18 -14.57
N ILE A 98 8.79 31.50 -13.34
CA ILE A 98 7.83 30.70 -12.57
C ILE A 98 6.42 30.73 -13.20
N ASP A 99 6.09 31.77 -13.95
CA ASP A 99 4.79 31.93 -14.59
C ASP A 99 4.67 31.05 -15.86
N LYS A 100 5.81 30.55 -16.37
CA LYS A 100 5.87 29.65 -17.53
C LYS A 100 5.87 28.17 -17.14
N VAL A 101 5.63 27.83 -15.88
CA VAL A 101 5.50 26.44 -15.45
C VAL A 101 4.24 25.84 -16.00
N GLU A 102 4.39 24.76 -16.76
CA GLU A 102 3.26 23.99 -17.23
C GLU A 102 2.96 22.90 -16.21
N ILE A 103 1.72 22.86 -15.71
CA ILE A 103 1.19 21.79 -14.88
C ILE A 103 0.03 21.15 -15.63
N THR A 104 0.14 19.86 -15.92
CA THR A 104 -0.90 19.08 -16.58
C THR A 104 -1.41 18.00 -15.63
N VAL A 105 -2.72 17.77 -15.65
CA VAL A 105 -3.35 16.64 -14.97
C VAL A 105 -4.16 15.90 -16.03
N SER A 106 -3.90 14.62 -16.17
CA SER A 106 -4.63 13.73 -17.07
C SER A 106 -5.02 12.45 -16.35
N GLY A 107 -5.97 11.70 -16.90
CA GLY A 107 -6.53 10.51 -16.27
C GLY A 107 -7.71 10.82 -15.34
N ASP A 108 -8.21 9.79 -14.67
CA ASP A 108 -9.41 9.84 -13.83
C ASP A 108 -9.01 9.72 -12.35
N ALA A 109 -9.62 10.54 -11.49
CA ALA A 109 -9.37 10.53 -10.05
C ALA A 109 -9.53 9.16 -9.39
N ARG A 110 -10.33 8.28 -10.01
CA ARG A 110 -10.71 6.96 -9.51
C ARG A 110 -9.83 5.83 -10.05
N THR A 111 -9.33 5.91 -11.28
CA THR A 111 -8.50 4.85 -11.89
C THR A 111 -7.00 5.16 -11.87
N GLY A 112 -6.65 6.44 -11.77
CA GLY A 112 -5.29 6.92 -11.73
C GLY A 112 -5.17 8.26 -12.45
N GLN A 113 -4.55 9.23 -11.79
CA GLN A 113 -4.24 10.53 -12.37
C GLN A 113 -2.75 10.65 -12.58
N GLN A 114 -2.36 11.09 -13.77
CA GLN A 114 -1.00 11.47 -14.07
C GLN A 114 -0.88 12.99 -13.93
N ILE A 115 0.06 13.43 -13.11
CA ILE A 115 0.42 14.83 -12.93
C ILE A 115 1.74 15.03 -13.66
N GLY A 116 1.78 15.92 -14.63
CA GLY A 116 3.00 16.35 -15.31
C GLY A 116 3.35 17.78 -14.92
N MET A 117 4.63 18.04 -14.69
CA MET A 117 5.14 19.40 -14.59
C MET A 117 6.32 19.60 -15.53
N ARG A 118 6.39 20.76 -16.17
CA ARG A 118 7.54 21.19 -17.00
C ARG A 118 7.97 22.60 -16.62
N ALA A 119 9.28 22.79 -16.59
CA ALA A 119 9.92 24.06 -16.28
C ALA A 119 11.07 24.31 -17.25
N THR A 120 11.21 25.57 -17.68
CA THR A 120 12.28 26.03 -18.57
C THR A 120 13.05 27.17 -17.91
N ALA A 121 14.37 27.11 -17.99
CA ALA A 121 15.26 28.13 -17.42
C ALA A 121 16.34 28.51 -18.43
N GLU A 122 17.02 29.63 -18.20
CA GLU A 122 18.14 30.08 -19.00
C GLU A 122 19.36 30.29 -18.12
N LEU A 123 20.51 29.77 -18.54
CA LEU A 123 21.79 29.97 -17.86
C LEU A 123 22.67 30.93 -18.65
N PRO A 124 22.98 32.12 -18.12
CA PRO A 124 23.97 33.01 -18.72
C PRO A 124 25.38 32.40 -18.72
N LEU A 125 26.00 32.40 -19.90
CA LEU A 125 27.36 31.90 -20.11
C LEU A 125 28.41 32.90 -19.62
N LEU A 126 29.46 32.42 -18.97
CA LEU A 126 30.65 33.23 -18.69
C LEU A 126 31.40 33.55 -19.99
N VAL A 127 31.39 32.63 -20.97
CA VAL A 127 31.96 32.87 -22.30
C VAL A 127 31.08 33.74 -23.21
N ALA A 128 29.96 34.28 -22.72
CA ALA A 128 28.97 35.03 -23.51
C ALA A 128 29.55 36.23 -24.27
N GLY A 129 30.64 36.85 -23.76
CA GLY A 129 31.32 37.95 -24.45
C GLY A 129 32.00 37.55 -25.77
N PHE A 130 32.24 36.25 -25.97
CA PHE A 130 32.95 35.70 -27.14
C PHE A 130 32.03 34.92 -28.08
N LEU A 131 30.76 34.73 -27.72
CA LEU A 131 29.77 33.97 -28.48
C LEU A 131 28.56 34.83 -28.85
N THR A 132 27.93 34.51 -29.98
CA THR A 132 26.66 35.16 -30.38
C THR A 132 25.51 34.77 -29.44
N THR A 133 25.50 33.52 -28.99
CA THR A 133 24.57 32.98 -27.99
C THR A 133 25.07 33.29 -26.59
N LYS A 134 24.30 34.05 -25.81
CA LYS A 134 24.71 34.51 -24.47
C LYS A 134 24.15 33.64 -23.33
N THR A 135 23.17 32.80 -23.62
CA THR A 135 22.50 31.92 -22.67
C THR A 135 22.42 30.50 -23.21
N LEU A 136 22.38 29.53 -22.31
CA LEU A 136 22.01 28.15 -22.61
C LEU A 136 20.61 27.87 -22.07
N PRO A 137 19.67 27.41 -22.91
CA PRO A 137 18.36 27.00 -22.45
C PRO A 137 18.45 25.67 -21.68
N LEU A 138 17.66 25.59 -20.61
CA LEU A 138 17.48 24.44 -19.74
C LEU A 138 16.00 24.07 -19.79
N ALA A 139 15.72 22.78 -19.84
CA ALA A 139 14.36 22.27 -19.76
C ALA A 139 14.35 20.98 -18.96
N ALA A 140 13.39 20.85 -18.07
CA ALA A 140 13.14 19.62 -17.35
C ALA A 140 11.64 19.39 -17.25
N GLY A 141 11.26 18.12 -17.20
CA GLY A 141 9.89 17.70 -17.04
C GLY A 141 9.83 16.36 -16.34
N ASN A 142 8.88 16.21 -15.43
CA ASN A 142 8.62 14.94 -14.77
C ASN A 142 7.11 14.70 -14.65
N THR A 143 6.74 13.43 -14.48
CA THR A 143 5.37 13.01 -14.25
C THR A 143 5.29 12.06 -13.06
N ALA A 144 4.31 12.26 -12.18
CA ALA A 144 3.94 11.29 -11.15
C ALA A 144 2.57 10.70 -11.43
N MET A 145 2.42 9.42 -11.11
CA MET A 145 1.15 8.72 -11.16
C MET A 145 0.56 8.62 -9.76
N ARG A 146 -0.57 9.26 -9.54
CA ARG A 146 -1.43 9.04 -8.37
C ARG A 146 -2.38 7.89 -8.71
N ARG A 147 -2.18 6.73 -8.09
CA ARG A 147 -3.21 5.67 -8.05
C ARG A 147 -3.89 5.70 -6.68
N SER A 148 -5.22 5.77 -6.66
CA SER A 148 -5.95 5.37 -5.47
C SER A 148 -5.68 3.88 -5.26
N ARG A 149 -5.26 3.44 -4.07
CA ARG A 149 -5.08 2.01 -3.79
C ARG A 149 -6.47 1.36 -3.86
N SER A 150 -6.80 0.82 -5.02
CA SER A 150 -8.12 0.29 -5.31
C SER A 150 -8.24 -1.21 -4.96
N ASP A 151 -7.15 -1.83 -4.49
CA ASP A 151 -7.12 -3.25 -4.12
C ASP A 151 -6.74 -3.38 -2.64
N LEU A 152 -7.70 -3.78 -1.80
CA LEU A 152 -7.50 -3.97 -0.37
C LEU A 152 -8.20 -5.27 0.09
N GLU A 153 -7.41 -6.15 0.72
CA GLU A 153 -7.88 -7.34 1.43
C GLU A 153 -7.85 -7.04 2.93
N LEU A 154 -9.01 -7.15 3.59
CA LEU A 154 -9.16 -6.90 5.02
C LEU A 154 -9.80 -8.12 5.67
N VAL A 155 -9.26 -8.59 6.79
CA VAL A 155 -9.89 -9.65 7.59
C VAL A 155 -10.18 -9.11 8.99
N MET A 156 -11.46 -9.18 9.38
CA MET A 156 -11.91 -8.79 10.71
C MET A 156 -12.01 -10.03 11.59
N VAL A 157 -11.13 -10.12 12.59
CA VAL A 157 -11.17 -11.16 13.62
C VAL A 157 -11.98 -10.61 14.78
N LEU A 158 -13.17 -11.19 14.99
CA LEU A 158 -14.22 -10.60 15.82
C LEU A 158 -14.55 -11.53 16.99
N ASP A 159 -14.36 -11.03 18.21
CA ASP A 159 -14.63 -11.78 19.44
C ASP A 159 -16.14 -11.98 19.60
N ASN A 160 -16.54 -13.23 19.74
CA ASN A 160 -17.94 -13.63 19.87
C ASN A 160 -18.14 -14.48 21.13
N THR A 161 -17.33 -14.24 22.16
CA THR A 161 -17.32 -15.02 23.40
C THR A 161 -18.53 -14.72 24.28
N GLY A 162 -18.84 -15.58 25.25
CA GLY A 162 -19.99 -15.37 26.15
C GLY A 162 -19.99 -14.01 26.87
N SER A 163 -18.81 -13.48 27.21
CA SER A 163 -18.67 -12.15 27.82
C SER A 163 -19.05 -10.99 26.90
N MET A 164 -19.19 -11.23 25.60
CA MET A 164 -19.62 -10.22 24.63
C MET A 164 -21.12 -9.93 24.70
N ASP A 165 -21.91 -10.74 25.42
CA ASP A 165 -23.33 -10.44 25.66
C ASP A 165 -23.58 -9.68 26.97
N TRP A 166 -22.49 -9.27 27.62
CA TRP A 166 -22.50 -8.37 28.77
C TRP A 166 -22.55 -6.91 28.29
N GLY A 167 -23.05 -6.04 29.15
CA GLY A 167 -23.03 -4.60 28.92
C GLY A 167 -21.68 -4.00 29.26
N ASP A 168 -21.47 -2.74 28.91
CA ASP A 168 -20.22 -2.03 29.22
C ASP A 168 -19.94 -2.00 30.73
N ASN A 169 -21.00 -1.92 31.55
CA ASN A 169 -20.92 -1.93 33.02
C ASN A 169 -20.83 -3.34 33.64
N ASN A 170 -20.56 -4.38 32.83
CA ASN A 170 -20.59 -5.80 33.25
C ASN A 170 -21.98 -6.31 33.68
N ASP A 171 -23.06 -5.68 33.22
CA ASP A 171 -24.43 -6.12 33.49
C ASP A 171 -24.84 -7.30 32.58
N TRP A 172 -25.55 -8.28 33.14
CA TRP A 172 -26.06 -9.46 32.41
C TRP A 172 -27.49 -9.85 32.82
N PRO A 173 -28.42 -10.06 31.86
CA PRO A 173 -28.32 -9.69 30.43
C PRO A 173 -28.48 -8.18 30.23
N SER A 174 -27.88 -7.61 29.18
CA SER A 174 -28.00 -6.18 28.87
C SER A 174 -28.20 -5.91 27.37
N LYS A 175 -28.85 -4.79 27.04
CA LYS A 175 -28.98 -4.26 25.68
C LYS A 175 -28.77 -2.74 25.65
N PRO A 176 -27.90 -2.19 24.77
CA PRO A 176 -27.02 -2.92 23.85
C PRO A 176 -25.90 -3.68 24.59
N SER A 177 -25.59 -4.89 24.14
CA SER A 177 -24.43 -5.63 24.65
C SER A 177 -23.14 -5.22 23.92
N ARG A 178 -21.98 -5.63 24.43
CA ARG A 178 -20.67 -5.42 23.77
C ARG A 178 -20.65 -5.97 22.34
N LEU A 179 -21.34 -7.09 22.10
CA LEU A 179 -21.49 -7.66 20.77
C LEU A 179 -22.35 -6.78 19.86
N ASP A 180 -23.41 -6.17 20.39
CA ASP A 180 -24.24 -5.24 19.61
C ASP A 180 -23.43 -4.00 19.19
N ALA A 181 -22.59 -3.48 20.09
CA ALA A 181 -21.65 -2.41 19.79
C ALA A 181 -20.59 -2.83 18.74
N LEU A 182 -20.01 -4.02 18.88
CA LEU A 182 -19.06 -4.59 17.90
C LEU A 182 -19.69 -4.71 16.52
N LYS A 183 -20.92 -5.22 16.44
CA LYS A 183 -21.68 -5.32 15.18
C LYS A 183 -21.92 -3.96 14.56
N SER A 184 -22.27 -2.95 15.38
CA SER A 184 -22.48 -1.58 14.89
C SER A 184 -21.20 -1.01 14.28
N ALA A 185 -20.08 -1.07 15.01
CA ALA A 185 -18.78 -0.58 14.54
C ALA A 185 -18.29 -1.31 13.28
N ALA A 186 -18.45 -2.64 13.22
CA ALA A 186 -18.09 -3.44 12.05
C ALA A 186 -18.95 -3.05 10.83
N ASN A 187 -20.25 -2.81 11.02
CA ASN A 187 -21.12 -2.33 9.94
C ASN A 187 -20.72 -0.94 9.45
N THR A 188 -20.37 -0.01 10.34
CA THR A 188 -19.84 1.31 9.97
C THR A 188 -18.58 1.19 9.14
N LEU A 189 -17.62 0.35 9.55
CA LEU A 189 -16.39 0.12 8.79
C LEU A 189 -16.69 -0.43 7.38
N VAL A 190 -17.58 -1.43 7.28
CA VAL A 190 -18.03 -1.97 5.99
C VAL A 190 -18.71 -0.89 5.15
N ASP A 191 -19.57 -0.07 5.75
CA ASP A 191 -20.24 1.01 5.03
C ASP A 191 -19.26 2.06 4.52
N THR A 192 -18.28 2.47 5.33
CA THR A 192 -17.23 3.41 4.92
C THR A 192 -16.40 2.83 3.76
N LEU A 193 -15.92 1.60 3.87
CA LEU A 193 -15.06 1.00 2.85
C LEU A 193 -15.79 0.71 1.53
N PHE A 194 -17.10 0.42 1.56
CA PHE A 194 -17.92 0.21 0.36
C PHE A 194 -18.69 1.47 -0.11
N SER A 195 -18.62 2.60 0.62
CA SER A 195 -19.28 3.86 0.22
C SER A 195 -18.55 4.54 -0.93
N GLU A 196 -17.25 4.23 -1.09
CA GLU A 196 -16.44 4.63 -2.24
C GLU A 196 -16.72 3.63 -3.37
N ASN A 197 -17.76 3.89 -4.16
CA ASN A 197 -18.07 3.09 -5.35
C ASN A 197 -17.03 3.37 -6.45
N ILE A 198 -15.79 2.92 -6.24
CA ILE A 198 -14.64 3.15 -7.11
C ILE A 198 -14.72 2.15 -8.27
N PRO A 199 -14.94 2.60 -9.52
CA PRO A 199 -14.88 1.73 -10.69
C PRO A 199 -13.52 1.05 -10.76
N ASN A 200 -13.51 -0.28 -10.96
CA ASN A 200 -12.31 -1.13 -11.00
C ASN A 200 -11.55 -1.29 -9.67
N SER A 201 -12.18 -1.00 -8.51
CA SER A 201 -11.64 -1.41 -7.21
C SER A 201 -12.00 -2.84 -6.85
N SER A 202 -11.05 -3.56 -6.28
CA SER A 202 -11.24 -4.90 -5.73
C SER A 202 -11.05 -4.87 -4.23
N PHE A 203 -12.15 -4.61 -3.53
CA PHE A 203 -12.18 -4.66 -2.08
C PHE A 203 -12.77 -5.99 -1.62
N SER A 204 -12.04 -6.71 -0.77
CA SER A 204 -12.48 -7.99 -0.21
C SER A 204 -12.38 -7.98 1.31
N ILE A 205 -13.49 -8.25 2.00
CA ILE A 205 -13.51 -8.43 3.46
C ILE A 205 -13.76 -9.90 3.81
N GLY A 206 -12.97 -10.42 4.75
CA GLY A 206 -13.22 -11.67 5.46
C GLY A 206 -13.66 -11.40 6.90
N LEU A 207 -14.49 -12.28 7.44
CA LEU A 207 -14.93 -12.28 8.83
C LEU A 207 -14.49 -13.58 9.51
N VAL A 208 -13.83 -13.44 10.64
CA VAL A 208 -13.45 -14.54 11.52
C VAL A 208 -14.09 -14.31 12.89
N PRO A 209 -15.37 -14.68 13.09
CA PRO A 209 -15.91 -14.82 14.42
C PRO A 209 -15.15 -15.90 15.18
N PHE A 210 -14.72 -15.62 16.40
CA PHE A 210 -14.02 -16.60 17.23
C PHE A 210 -14.55 -16.63 18.66
N ALA A 211 -14.43 -17.81 19.27
CA ALA A 211 -14.59 -18.02 20.70
C ALA A 211 -13.51 -19.00 21.17
N THR A 212 -13.91 -20.17 21.66
CA THR A 212 -12.96 -21.26 22.01
C THR A 212 -12.46 -21.94 20.75
N THR A 213 -13.21 -21.79 19.67
CA THR A 213 -12.97 -22.36 18.35
C THR A 213 -13.33 -21.32 17.27
N VAL A 214 -13.01 -21.66 16.02
CA VAL A 214 -13.50 -20.98 14.82
C VAL A 214 -14.27 -22.02 14.00
N ASN A 215 -15.37 -21.61 13.38
CA ASN A 215 -16.18 -22.46 12.50
C ASN A 215 -15.96 -22.07 11.02
N PRO A 216 -14.86 -22.55 10.41
CA PRO A 216 -14.51 -22.18 9.05
C PRO A 216 -15.45 -22.86 8.04
N ARG A 217 -15.94 -22.07 7.07
CA ARG A 217 -16.78 -22.54 5.96
C ARG A 217 -16.13 -22.26 4.63
N ASP A 218 -16.30 -23.11 3.63
CA ASP A 218 -15.85 -22.76 2.29
C ASP A 218 -16.66 -21.59 1.69
N MET A 219 -16.31 -21.14 0.48
CA MET A 219 -17.04 -20.08 -0.22
C MET A 219 -18.54 -20.34 -0.41
N ASN A 220 -18.94 -21.62 -0.40
CA ASN A 220 -20.31 -22.05 -0.59
C ASN A 220 -21.04 -22.27 0.74
N GLY A 221 -20.39 -22.01 1.89
CA GLY A 221 -20.95 -22.21 3.22
C GLY A 221 -20.82 -23.64 3.77
N ASN A 222 -20.10 -24.54 3.08
CA ASN A 222 -19.96 -25.93 3.51
C ASN A 222 -18.89 -26.10 4.59
N LYS A 223 -19.04 -27.13 5.42
CA LYS A 223 -18.04 -27.55 6.41
C LYS A 223 -16.75 -27.96 5.70
N MET A 224 -15.59 -27.47 6.15
CA MET A 224 -14.30 -27.72 5.49
C MET A 224 -13.70 -29.09 5.83
N THR A 225 -14.43 -30.18 5.59
CA THR A 225 -13.97 -31.56 5.85
C THR A 225 -12.68 -31.93 5.12
N ARG A 226 -12.41 -31.28 3.97
CA ARG A 226 -11.16 -31.45 3.20
C ARG A 226 -9.89 -31.18 4.03
N LEU A 227 -9.95 -30.25 4.98
CA LEU A 227 -8.80 -29.84 5.81
C LEU A 227 -8.49 -30.85 6.92
N LEU A 228 -9.44 -31.74 7.22
CA LEU A 228 -9.28 -32.77 8.23
C LEU A 228 -8.28 -33.82 7.78
N LYS A 229 -7.52 -34.36 8.74
CA LYS A 229 -6.64 -35.51 8.54
C LYS A 229 -7.42 -36.67 7.94
N ASN A 230 -6.99 -37.11 6.75
CA ASN A 230 -7.67 -38.12 5.93
C ASN A 230 -9.14 -37.79 5.56
N GLY A 231 -9.57 -36.53 5.71
CA GLY A 231 -10.97 -36.11 5.54
C GLY A 231 -11.90 -36.65 6.62
N SER A 232 -11.35 -37.16 7.72
CA SER A 232 -12.09 -37.88 8.74
C SER A 232 -12.61 -36.94 9.82
N THR A 233 -13.93 -36.96 10.04
CA THR A 233 -14.57 -36.36 11.21
C THR A 233 -14.53 -37.28 12.43
N SER A 234 -13.92 -38.47 12.31
CA SER A 234 -13.88 -39.47 13.37
C SER A 234 -13.35 -38.90 14.69
N PRO A 235 -14.00 -39.19 15.83
CA PRO A 235 -15.05 -40.21 16.00
C PRO A 235 -16.49 -39.69 15.77
N LEU A 236 -16.66 -38.46 15.29
CA LEU A 236 -17.94 -37.88 14.89
C LEU A 236 -18.30 -38.26 13.44
N THR A 237 -19.57 -38.12 13.07
CA THR A 237 -20.02 -38.21 11.68
C THR A 237 -20.00 -36.83 11.01
N SER A 238 -20.02 -36.80 9.67
CA SER A 238 -20.14 -35.56 8.90
C SER A 238 -21.42 -34.78 9.23
N SER A 239 -22.50 -35.48 9.59
CA SER A 239 -23.76 -34.89 10.02
C SER A 239 -23.67 -34.34 11.45
N SER A 240 -22.98 -35.01 12.37
CA SER A 240 -22.92 -34.64 13.79
C SER A 240 -21.80 -33.64 14.14
N TRP A 241 -20.86 -33.38 13.23
CA TRP A 241 -19.76 -32.45 13.46
C TRP A 241 -20.12 -31.02 13.02
N ASP A 242 -20.05 -30.02 13.90
CA ASP A 242 -20.54 -28.65 13.63
C ASP A 242 -19.62 -27.78 12.76
N GLY A 243 -18.44 -28.29 12.36
CA GLY A 243 -17.53 -27.63 11.43
C GLY A 243 -16.30 -26.98 12.06
N CYS A 244 -16.20 -26.95 13.39
CA CYS A 244 -15.04 -26.38 14.06
C CYS A 244 -13.78 -27.25 13.95
N LEU A 245 -12.65 -26.60 13.65
CA LEU A 245 -11.35 -27.24 13.47
C LEU A 245 -10.44 -26.98 14.67
N VAL A 246 -9.64 -27.99 15.02
CA VAL A 246 -8.56 -27.87 15.99
C VAL A 246 -7.26 -27.68 15.25
N ASP A 247 -6.48 -26.70 15.70
CA ASP A 247 -5.18 -26.42 15.13
C ASP A 247 -4.24 -27.64 15.19
N PRO A 248 -3.47 -27.86 14.12
CA PRO A 248 -2.51 -28.95 14.05
C PRO A 248 -1.43 -28.79 15.12
N ARG A 249 -1.13 -29.89 15.80
CA ARG A 249 -0.12 -29.95 16.87
C ARG A 249 1.16 -30.61 16.36
N GLU A 250 2.31 -30.15 16.83
CA GLU A 250 3.62 -30.74 16.57
C GLU A 250 3.88 -31.96 17.48
N ALA A 251 5.02 -32.63 17.27
CA ALA A 251 5.47 -33.71 18.13
C ALA A 251 5.51 -33.24 19.60
N GLY A 252 4.84 -33.97 20.50
CA GLY A 252 4.66 -33.56 21.90
C GLY A 252 3.34 -32.83 22.19
N GLY A 253 2.49 -32.59 21.18
CA GLY A 253 1.13 -32.07 21.39
C GLY A 253 1.05 -30.54 21.53
N TYR A 254 2.14 -29.83 21.30
CA TYR A 254 2.19 -28.37 21.33
C TYR A 254 1.76 -27.75 19.99
N LEU A 255 1.32 -26.50 20.02
CA LEU A 255 1.13 -25.73 18.79
C LEU A 255 2.49 -25.41 18.15
N PRO A 256 2.55 -25.19 16.83
CA PRO A 256 3.80 -24.83 16.15
C PRO A 256 4.49 -23.62 16.75
N THR A 257 5.81 -23.73 16.97
CA THR A 257 6.67 -22.65 17.42
C THR A 257 7.86 -22.48 16.47
N PRO A 258 7.97 -21.37 15.71
CA PRO A 258 7.05 -20.24 15.67
C PRO A 258 5.67 -20.61 15.05
N PRO A 259 4.61 -19.83 15.34
CA PRO A 259 3.31 -19.99 14.69
C PRO A 259 3.46 -19.91 13.17
N LYS A 260 2.79 -20.82 12.45
CA LYS A 260 2.86 -20.91 10.99
C LYS A 260 1.49 -21.15 10.39
N ALA A 261 1.13 -20.36 9.37
CA ALA A 261 -0.04 -20.65 8.52
C ALA A 261 0.27 -21.88 7.68
N GLN A 262 -0.20 -23.06 8.10
CA GLN A 262 0.10 -24.31 7.42
C GLN A 262 -0.58 -24.36 6.04
N ASN A 263 0.08 -24.96 5.06
CA ASN A 263 -0.52 -25.19 3.74
C ASN A 263 -1.81 -26.02 3.89
N PRO A 264 -2.96 -25.58 3.34
CA PRO A 264 -4.24 -26.27 3.52
C PRO A 264 -4.26 -27.67 2.89
N ALA A 265 -3.38 -27.97 1.93
CA ALA A 265 -3.24 -29.29 1.33
C ALA A 265 -2.56 -30.32 2.27
N SER A 266 -1.91 -29.89 3.34
CA SER A 266 -1.24 -30.80 4.29
C SER A 266 -2.22 -31.61 5.17
N ARG A 267 -3.53 -31.31 5.11
CA ARG A 267 -4.63 -31.93 5.88
C ARG A 267 -4.29 -32.22 7.36
N PRO A 268 -3.72 -31.28 8.13
CA PRO A 268 -3.19 -31.57 9.45
C PRO A 268 -4.22 -31.31 10.57
N PHE A 269 -5.37 -30.70 10.24
CA PHE A 269 -6.39 -30.33 11.21
C PHE A 269 -7.17 -31.55 11.71
N ALA A 270 -7.68 -31.45 12.93
CA ALA A 270 -8.59 -32.43 13.51
C ALA A 270 -9.97 -31.81 13.70
N ALA A 271 -11.01 -32.65 13.69
CA ALA A 271 -12.36 -32.22 14.00
C ALA A 271 -12.44 -31.87 15.49
N TYR A 272 -12.95 -30.68 15.82
CA TYR A 272 -13.19 -30.33 17.22
C TYR A 272 -14.29 -31.23 17.79
N ALA A 273 -13.96 -31.88 18.90
CA ALA A 273 -14.87 -32.65 19.71
C ALA A 273 -14.44 -32.51 21.17
N ARG A 274 -15.41 -32.48 22.06
CA ARG A 274 -15.23 -32.49 23.50
C ARG A 274 -15.78 -33.80 24.06
N MET A 275 -15.03 -34.46 24.93
CA MET A 275 -15.56 -35.58 25.69
C MET A 275 -16.44 -35.05 26.82
N THR A 276 -17.68 -35.51 26.87
CA THR A 276 -18.66 -35.22 27.91
C THR A 276 -19.04 -36.51 28.62
N ARG A 277 -19.31 -36.46 29.92
CA ARG A 277 -19.76 -37.63 30.68
C ARG A 277 -21.18 -37.98 30.23
N ASN A 278 -21.46 -39.26 29.98
CA ASN A 278 -22.78 -39.69 29.57
C ASN A 278 -23.78 -39.44 30.73
N PRO A 279 -24.89 -38.72 30.49
CA PRO A 279 -25.83 -38.34 31.54
C PRO A 279 -26.58 -39.54 32.15
N TYR A 280 -26.66 -40.68 31.45
CA TYR A 280 -27.33 -41.88 31.91
C TYR A 280 -26.39 -42.92 32.52
N ASN A 281 -25.09 -42.82 32.23
CA ASN A 281 -24.07 -43.71 32.81
C ASN A 281 -22.76 -42.95 32.99
N SER A 282 -22.44 -42.62 34.24
CA SER A 282 -21.27 -41.82 34.60
C SER A 282 -19.92 -42.50 34.30
N SER A 283 -19.92 -43.79 33.93
CA SER A 283 -18.75 -44.57 33.51
C SER A 283 -18.51 -44.55 31.99
N LEU A 284 -19.45 -43.99 31.22
CA LEU A 284 -19.33 -43.84 29.77
C LEU A 284 -19.09 -42.37 29.42
N TYR A 285 -18.29 -42.13 28.38
CA TYR A 285 -18.08 -40.80 27.79
C TYR A 285 -18.71 -40.75 26.41
N THR A 286 -19.40 -39.66 26.11
CA THR A 286 -19.89 -39.34 24.77
C THR A 286 -19.06 -38.21 24.18
N LEU A 287 -18.97 -38.17 22.85
CA LEU A 287 -18.36 -37.05 22.14
C LEU A 287 -19.46 -36.04 21.81
N SER A 288 -19.17 -34.78 22.07
CA SER A 288 -20.05 -33.65 21.82
C SER A 288 -19.29 -32.56 21.08
N THR A 289 -19.99 -31.80 20.26
CA THR A 289 -19.46 -30.60 19.60
C THR A 289 -19.67 -29.34 20.44
N ASN A 290 -20.20 -29.46 21.67
CA ASN A 290 -20.42 -28.32 22.57
C ASN A 290 -19.14 -27.47 22.75
N GLY A 291 -19.27 -26.17 22.52
CA GLY A 291 -18.17 -25.20 22.46
C GLY A 291 -17.59 -24.98 21.06
N CYS A 292 -18.14 -25.65 20.03
CA CYS A 292 -17.99 -25.21 18.65
C CYS A 292 -18.87 -23.98 18.42
N ILE A 293 -18.23 -22.87 18.06
CA ILE A 293 -18.93 -21.64 17.71
C ILE A 293 -19.90 -21.89 16.54
N GLN A 294 -21.14 -21.45 16.69
CA GLN A 294 -22.17 -21.66 15.66
C GLN A 294 -22.06 -20.64 14.53
N THR A 295 -21.58 -19.43 14.83
CA THR A 295 -21.37 -18.40 13.82
C THR A 295 -20.22 -18.81 12.88
N PRO A 296 -20.50 -19.02 11.57
CA PRO A 296 -19.48 -19.40 10.62
C PRO A 296 -18.59 -18.21 10.24
N THR A 297 -17.39 -18.52 9.77
CA THR A 297 -16.56 -17.52 9.09
C THR A 297 -17.18 -17.11 7.76
N THR A 298 -16.96 -15.86 7.36
CA THR A 298 -17.19 -15.41 5.98
C THR A 298 -15.83 -15.23 5.32
N PHE A 299 -15.50 -16.04 4.31
CA PHE A 299 -14.25 -15.83 3.58
C PHE A 299 -14.27 -14.54 2.76
N LEU A 300 -13.08 -14.11 2.34
CA LEU A 300 -12.86 -12.90 1.56
C LEU A 300 -13.87 -12.79 0.41
N THR A 301 -14.67 -11.74 0.44
CA THR A 301 -15.69 -11.45 -0.57
C THR A 301 -15.82 -9.95 -0.77
N SER A 302 -16.14 -9.55 -2.00
CA SER A 302 -16.52 -8.19 -2.36
C SER A 302 -18.03 -7.94 -2.21
N ASN A 303 -18.80 -8.95 -1.79
CA ASN A 303 -20.25 -8.80 -1.62
C ASN A 303 -20.56 -8.20 -0.24
N LYS A 304 -20.82 -6.88 -0.22
CA LYS A 304 -21.22 -6.12 0.97
C LYS A 304 -22.36 -6.79 1.74
N THR A 305 -23.37 -7.31 1.04
CA THR A 305 -24.53 -7.98 1.67
C THR A 305 -24.11 -9.26 2.40
N THR A 306 -23.21 -10.05 1.82
CA THR A 306 -22.69 -11.26 2.47
C THR A 306 -21.93 -10.93 3.76
N ILE A 307 -21.13 -9.86 3.75
CA ILE A 307 -20.37 -9.41 4.92
C ILE A 307 -21.34 -8.93 6.01
N LYS A 308 -22.29 -8.05 5.68
CA LYS A 308 -23.28 -7.55 6.65
C LYS A 308 -24.13 -8.69 7.25
N LYS A 309 -24.50 -9.69 6.44
CA LYS A 309 -25.18 -10.90 6.94
C LYS A 309 -24.32 -11.67 7.94
N GLY A 310 -23.01 -11.84 7.67
CA GLY A 310 -22.08 -12.49 8.58
C GLY A 310 -21.94 -11.75 9.92
N ILE A 311 -21.85 -10.41 9.90
CA ILE A 311 -21.82 -9.57 11.11
C ILE A 311 -23.10 -9.75 11.91
N SER A 312 -24.26 -9.65 11.27
CA SER A 312 -25.56 -9.78 11.96
C SER A 312 -25.77 -11.16 12.60
N ALA A 313 -25.22 -12.22 11.99
CA ALA A 313 -25.32 -13.60 12.45
C ALA A 313 -24.44 -13.95 13.67
N MET A 314 -23.58 -13.03 14.13
CA MET A 314 -22.74 -13.27 15.32
C MET A 314 -23.59 -13.43 16.56
N THR A 315 -23.37 -14.50 17.32
CA THR A 315 -24.04 -14.77 18.60
C THR A 315 -23.02 -15.12 19.66
N PRO A 316 -23.12 -14.57 20.88
CA PRO A 316 -22.18 -14.85 21.96
C PRO A 316 -22.13 -16.37 22.25
N ASP A 317 -20.93 -16.93 22.39
CA ASP A 317 -20.75 -18.35 22.65
C ASP A 317 -19.44 -18.66 23.40
N GLY A 318 -19.47 -19.64 24.31
CA GLY A 318 -18.27 -20.26 24.88
C GLY A 318 -17.26 -19.32 25.56
N GLY A 319 -16.04 -19.83 25.73
CA GLY A 319 -14.90 -19.11 26.31
C GLY A 319 -13.95 -18.55 25.25
N THR A 320 -12.95 -17.77 25.66
CA THR A 320 -12.09 -16.99 24.75
C THR A 320 -10.76 -17.71 24.44
N VAL A 321 -10.48 -17.92 23.15
CA VAL A 321 -9.15 -18.35 22.66
C VAL A 321 -8.71 -17.43 21.52
N ILE A 322 -8.13 -16.28 21.89
CA ILE A 322 -7.65 -15.25 20.94
C ILE A 322 -6.70 -15.83 19.87
N PRO A 323 -5.70 -16.67 20.21
CA PRO A 323 -4.77 -17.19 19.20
C PRO A 323 -5.47 -17.97 18.08
N ALA A 324 -6.59 -18.65 18.36
CA ALA A 324 -7.35 -19.36 17.35
C ALA A 324 -7.96 -18.40 16.33
N GLY A 325 -8.57 -17.31 16.80
CA GLY A 325 -9.09 -16.24 15.94
C GLY A 325 -7.99 -15.60 15.09
N THR A 326 -6.88 -15.22 15.70
CA THR A 326 -5.75 -14.59 15.00
C THR A 326 -5.14 -15.52 13.94
N MET A 327 -4.97 -16.81 14.25
CA MET A 327 -4.44 -17.78 13.29
C MET A 327 -5.37 -17.96 12.08
N TRP A 328 -6.68 -17.96 12.27
CA TRP A 328 -7.65 -17.99 11.17
C TRP A 328 -7.67 -16.69 10.37
N GLY A 329 -7.48 -15.53 11.02
CA GLY A 329 -7.27 -14.26 10.35
C GLY A 329 -6.07 -14.29 9.41
N TRP A 330 -4.93 -14.79 9.89
CA TRP A 330 -3.72 -14.96 9.06
C TRP A 330 -3.95 -15.93 7.91
N ARG A 331 -4.60 -17.08 8.16
CA ARG A 331 -4.93 -18.05 7.09
C ARG A 331 -5.78 -17.43 5.98
N MET A 332 -6.76 -16.60 6.31
CA MET A 332 -7.58 -15.94 5.30
C MET A 332 -6.79 -14.98 4.40
N LEU A 333 -5.76 -14.32 4.93
CA LEU A 333 -4.88 -13.42 4.17
C LEU A 333 -3.74 -14.14 3.46
N SER A 334 -3.37 -15.35 3.93
CA SER A 334 -2.23 -16.10 3.43
C SER A 334 -2.43 -16.54 1.97
N PRO A 335 -1.45 -16.34 1.07
CA PRO A 335 -1.53 -16.76 -0.33
C PRO A 335 -1.83 -18.25 -0.51
N ASP A 336 -1.21 -19.10 0.32
CA ASP A 336 -1.39 -20.56 0.32
C ASP A 336 -2.84 -21.03 0.52
N TRP A 337 -3.67 -20.18 1.12
CA TRP A 337 -5.06 -20.51 1.40
C TRP A 337 -6.00 -20.07 0.27
N ARG A 338 -5.55 -19.27 -0.71
CA ARG A 338 -6.38 -18.69 -1.78
C ARG A 338 -6.99 -19.74 -2.73
N GLY A 339 -8.07 -19.34 -3.44
CA GLY A 339 -8.69 -20.14 -4.51
C GLY A 339 -9.88 -21.00 -4.03
N PRO A 340 -10.13 -22.18 -4.63
CA PRO A 340 -11.25 -23.07 -4.29
C PRO A 340 -11.32 -23.50 -2.82
N MET A 341 -10.27 -23.20 -2.04
CA MET A 341 -10.17 -23.50 -0.61
C MET A 341 -10.74 -22.38 0.28
N ALA A 342 -10.80 -21.11 -0.17
CA ALA A 342 -10.98 -19.96 0.73
C ALA A 342 -11.53 -18.65 0.12
N GLY A 343 -11.97 -18.59 -1.13
CA GLY A 343 -12.39 -17.30 -1.71
C GLY A 343 -11.87 -17.09 -3.11
N ALA A 344 -12.67 -16.46 -3.95
CA ALA A 344 -12.19 -15.88 -5.19
C ALA A 344 -11.23 -14.75 -4.81
N ALA A 345 -9.95 -14.91 -5.13
CA ALA A 345 -9.02 -13.80 -5.04
C ALA A 345 -9.46 -12.73 -6.06
N PRO A 346 -9.39 -11.43 -5.71
CA PRO A 346 -9.40 -10.40 -6.74
C PRO A 346 -8.22 -10.63 -7.71
N PRO A 347 -8.33 -10.27 -9.01
CA PRO A 347 -7.32 -10.61 -10.02
C PRO A 347 -5.90 -10.05 -9.83
N CYS A 348 -5.61 -9.30 -8.77
CA CYS A 348 -4.37 -8.53 -8.65
C CYS A 348 -3.69 -8.71 -7.28
N LEU A 349 -2.92 -9.79 -7.12
CA LEU A 349 -1.68 -9.83 -6.34
C LEU A 349 -0.77 -10.90 -6.94
N ARG A 350 -0.33 -10.68 -8.19
CA ARG A 350 0.86 -11.36 -8.71
C ARG A 350 2.08 -10.55 -8.27
N THR A 351 3.11 -11.26 -7.84
CA THR A 351 4.42 -10.79 -7.34
C THR A 351 4.44 -10.42 -5.85
N GLU A 352 4.44 -11.46 -5.00
CA GLU A 352 5.35 -11.40 -3.85
C GLU A 352 6.77 -11.39 -4.44
N ALA A 353 7.37 -10.20 -4.51
CA ALA A 353 8.81 -10.10 -4.49
C ALA A 353 9.24 -10.56 -3.09
N ALA A 354 9.93 -11.68 -3.02
CA ALA A 354 10.70 -12.05 -1.85
C ALA A 354 11.64 -10.87 -1.51
N PHE A 355 11.49 -10.33 -0.31
CA PHE A 355 12.52 -9.51 0.34
C PHE A 355 13.31 -10.41 1.29
#